data_AF-A0A843J410-F1
#
_entry.id   AF-A0A843J410-F1
#
_cell.length_a   1.000
_cell.length_b   1.000
_cell.length_c   1.000
_cell.angle_alpha   90.00
_cell.angle_beta   90.00
_cell.angle_gamma   90.00
#
_symmetry.space_group_name_H-M   'P 1'
#
loop_
_entity.id
_entity.type
_entity.pdbx_description
1 polymer ?
#
loop_
_entity_poly.entity_id
_entity_poly.type
_entity_poly.pdbx_seq_one_letter_code
_entity_poly.pdbx_strand_id
1 'polypeptide(L)'
;MEAIAAVLVLAILVSASVSDWRIREASDLHWIAIGAIAAVLFAIRISDEGMDPLAYASVLSIILMTADLVWDRESGRLDLALYVSIAVSVIVSLFAMMDHDLLWTYISMPAMYLVMNVFYYTGIVKGGADAKAVIAIAFAFPSYPDLDALPLIPVPSGTVPQFLIPAFSVFFLAALLTILLAVVYLIINLIRGDREFPFMLAGYRTDVSALSESHVWPMEDIIDGEPVRSISGLEDPGIPQRLIAAGRERVWVTPIIPFLIPITMAFAVILFIGNPLFAFI
;
A
#
# COMPACT_ATOMS: atom_id res chain seq x y z
N MET A 1 19.91 9.92 -10.58
CA MET A 1 19.61 8.48 -10.37
C MET A 1 18.25 8.27 -9.72
N GLU A 2 17.91 9.05 -8.68
CA GLU A 2 16.64 8.92 -7.96
C GLU A 2 15.41 9.14 -8.85
N ALA A 3 15.45 10.09 -9.79
CA ALA A 3 14.35 10.29 -10.75
C ALA A 3 14.07 9.07 -11.63
N ILE A 4 15.12 8.38 -12.10
CA ILE A 4 14.96 7.15 -12.89
C ILE A 4 14.33 6.06 -12.02
N ALA A 5 14.83 5.89 -10.79
CA ALA A 5 14.26 4.92 -9.85
C ALA A 5 12.80 5.24 -9.49
N ALA A 6 12.44 6.51 -9.31
CA ALA A 6 11.07 6.92 -9.01
C ALA A 6 10.11 6.54 -10.14
N VAL A 7 10.51 6.77 -11.40
CA VAL A 7 9.74 6.36 -12.58
C VAL A 7 9.64 4.84 -12.67
N LEU A 8 10.73 4.10 -12.42
CA LEU A 8 10.72 2.63 -12.45
C LEU A 8 9.82 2.05 -11.36
N VAL A 9 9.93 2.53 -10.12
CA VAL A 9 9.08 2.09 -9.01
C VAL A 9 7.61 2.42 -9.28
N LEU A 10 7.31 3.61 -9.81
CA LEU A 10 5.94 3.96 -10.22
C LEU A 10 5.42 3.01 -11.31
N ALA A 11 6.23 2.68 -12.32
CA ALA A 11 5.85 1.74 -13.37
C ALA A 11 5.59 0.32 -12.81
N ILE A 12 6.41 -0.14 -11.86
CA ILE A 12 6.21 -1.43 -11.17
C ILE A 12 4.92 -1.41 -10.36
N LEU A 13 4.62 -0.33 -9.63
CA LEU A 13 3.38 -0.19 -8.85
C LEU A 13 2.13 -0.12 -9.75
N VAL A 14 2.22 0.53 -10.90
CA VAL A 14 1.15 0.52 -11.92
C VAL A 14 0.94 -0.89 -12.46
N SER A 15 2.01 -1.62 -12.79
CA SER A 15 1.93 -3.03 -13.21
C SER A 15 1.27 -3.89 -12.14
N ALA A 16 1.68 -3.75 -10.88
CA ALA A 16 1.12 -4.48 -9.75
C ALA A 16 -0.37 -4.16 -9.57
N SER A 17 -0.76 -2.88 -9.67
CA SER A 17 -2.16 -2.43 -9.58
C SER A 17 -3.02 -3.01 -10.71
N VAL A 18 -2.51 -3.05 -11.94
CA VAL A 18 -3.22 -3.63 -13.09
C VAL A 18 -3.37 -5.14 -12.93
N SER A 19 -2.34 -5.82 -12.42
CA SER A 19 -2.39 -7.25 -12.09
C SER A 19 -3.46 -7.50 -11.03
N ASP A 20 -3.40 -6.79 -9.91
CA ASP A 20 -4.33 -6.98 -8.78
C ASP A 20 -5.78 -6.65 -9.15
N TRP A 21 -6.00 -5.64 -10.00
CA TRP A 21 -7.32 -5.34 -10.55
C TRP A 21 -7.89 -6.47 -11.42
N ARG A 22 -7.05 -7.09 -12.26
CA ARG A 22 -7.49 -8.08 -13.26
C ARG A 22 -7.59 -9.50 -12.71
N ILE A 23 -6.62 -9.91 -11.90
CA ILE A 23 -6.45 -11.30 -11.46
C ILE A 23 -6.47 -11.46 -9.93
N ARG A 24 -6.71 -10.38 -9.16
CA ARG A 24 -6.75 -10.39 -7.69
C ARG A 24 -5.46 -10.82 -7.00
N GLU A 25 -4.36 -10.77 -7.73
CA GLU A 25 -3.04 -11.12 -7.25
C GLU A 25 -2.01 -10.16 -7.84
N ALA A 26 -1.09 -9.71 -6.99
CA ALA A 26 0.12 -9.00 -7.37
C ALA A 26 1.33 -9.92 -7.17
N SER A 27 2.04 -10.23 -8.26
CA SER A 27 3.22 -11.11 -8.22
C SER A 27 4.31 -10.55 -7.29
N ASP A 28 4.95 -11.44 -6.53
CA ASP A 28 6.08 -11.09 -5.66
C ASP A 28 7.30 -10.51 -6.40
N LEU A 29 7.39 -10.74 -7.71
CA LEU A 29 8.44 -10.15 -8.55
C LEU A 29 8.44 -8.61 -8.50
N HIS A 30 7.28 -7.98 -8.32
CA HIS A 30 7.19 -6.52 -8.19
C HIS A 30 7.95 -6.03 -6.94
N TRP A 31 7.80 -6.73 -5.81
CA TRP A 31 8.42 -6.37 -4.54
C TRP A 31 9.93 -6.66 -4.55
N ILE A 32 10.33 -7.79 -5.15
CA ILE A 32 11.75 -8.12 -5.35
C ILE A 32 12.43 -7.07 -6.23
N ALA A 33 11.79 -6.64 -7.32
CA ALA A 33 12.34 -5.62 -8.21
C ALA A 33 12.52 -4.28 -7.49
N ILE A 34 11.53 -3.83 -6.72
CA ILE A 34 11.64 -2.59 -5.94
C ILE A 34 12.72 -2.72 -4.85
N GLY A 35 12.79 -3.84 -4.14
CA GLY A 35 13.82 -4.10 -3.13
C GLY A 35 15.24 -4.14 -3.72
N ALA A 36 15.41 -4.67 -4.93
CA ALA A 36 16.69 -4.61 -5.65
C ALA A 36 17.08 -3.17 -6.03
N ILE A 37 16.12 -2.37 -6.52
CA ILE A 37 16.33 -0.93 -6.77
C ILE A 37 16.74 -0.22 -5.48
N ALA A 38 16.02 -0.48 -4.37
CA ALA A 38 16.31 0.08 -3.06
C ALA A 38 17.75 -0.25 -2.59
N ALA A 39 18.14 -1.51 -2.66
CA ALA A 39 19.48 -1.95 -2.29
C ALA A 39 20.57 -1.25 -3.10
N VAL A 40 20.39 -1.11 -4.42
CA VAL A 40 21.33 -0.39 -5.30
C VAL A 40 21.38 1.10 -4.96
N LEU A 41 20.24 1.77 -4.80
CA LEU A 41 20.20 3.19 -4.44
C LEU A 41 20.89 3.45 -3.10
N PHE A 42 20.63 2.60 -2.11
CA PHE A 42 21.20 2.78 -0.78
C PHE A 42 22.72 2.51 -0.75
N ALA A 43 23.18 1.52 -1.53
CA ALA A 43 24.61 1.26 -1.72
C ALA A 43 25.34 2.46 -2.39
N ILE A 44 24.70 3.12 -3.35
CA ILE A 44 25.23 4.33 -3.98
C ILE A 44 25.31 5.46 -2.94
N ARG A 45 24.26 5.69 -2.13
CA ARG A 45 24.28 6.71 -1.07
C ARG A 45 25.45 6.51 -0.08
N ILE A 46 25.68 5.28 0.36
CA ILE A 46 26.82 4.92 1.23
C ILE A 46 28.17 5.23 0.55
N SER A 47 28.27 4.94 -0.75
CA SER A 47 29.49 5.21 -1.54
C SER A 47 29.75 6.71 -1.67
N ASP A 48 28.71 7.48 -1.97
CA ASP A 48 28.78 8.92 -2.19
C ASP A 48 29.12 9.67 -0.89
N GLU A 49 28.63 9.19 0.26
CA GLU A 49 28.98 9.71 1.58
C GLU A 49 30.35 9.24 2.10
N GLY A 50 31.02 8.32 1.38
CA GLY A 50 32.34 7.82 1.75
C GLY A 50 32.38 7.11 3.11
N MET A 51 31.29 6.41 3.47
CA MET A 51 31.13 5.81 4.79
C MET A 51 32.03 4.57 4.98
N ASP A 52 32.17 4.15 6.24
CA ASP A 52 32.84 2.90 6.58
C ASP A 52 32.19 1.69 5.86
N PRO A 53 32.96 0.70 5.35
CA PRO A 53 32.42 -0.48 4.69
C PRO A 53 31.38 -1.25 5.52
N LEU A 54 31.40 -1.14 6.85
CA LEU A 54 30.39 -1.73 7.73
C LEU A 54 28.98 -1.17 7.48
N ALA A 55 28.86 0.05 6.95
CA ALA A 55 27.59 0.66 6.58
C ALA A 55 26.83 -0.15 5.50
N TYR A 56 27.53 -0.95 4.68
CA TYR A 56 26.89 -1.85 3.69
C TYR A 56 26.08 -2.99 4.33
N ALA A 57 26.18 -3.19 5.66
CA ALA A 57 25.24 -4.04 6.38
C ALA A 57 23.78 -3.60 6.19
N SER A 58 23.54 -2.32 5.87
CA SER A 58 22.20 -1.79 5.58
C SER A 58 21.67 -2.28 4.24
N VAL A 59 22.54 -2.47 3.25
CA VAL A 59 22.17 -3.06 1.96
C VAL A 59 21.79 -4.52 2.17
N LEU A 60 22.54 -5.24 3.01
CA LEU A 60 22.20 -6.60 3.41
C LEU A 60 20.86 -6.63 4.16
N SER A 61 20.59 -5.69 5.07
CA SER A 61 19.32 -5.64 5.80
C SER A 61 18.13 -5.40 4.87
N ILE A 62 18.26 -4.50 3.87
CA ILE A 62 17.24 -4.28 2.82
C ILE A 62 16.98 -5.57 2.02
N ILE A 63 18.04 -6.29 1.62
CA ILE A 63 17.92 -7.57 0.89
C ILE A 63 17.21 -8.61 1.75
N LEU A 64 17.61 -8.76 3.01
CA LEU A 64 17.01 -9.74 3.92
C LEU A 64 15.56 -9.42 4.26
N MET A 65 15.20 -8.15 4.47
CA MET A 65 13.82 -7.73 4.68
C MET A 65 12.97 -7.90 3.41
N THR A 66 13.54 -7.65 2.23
CA THR A 66 12.87 -7.93 0.95
C THR A 66 12.66 -9.43 0.78
N ALA A 67 13.62 -10.26 1.21
CA ALA A 67 13.47 -11.71 1.21
C ALA A 67 12.36 -12.15 2.16
N ASP A 68 12.30 -11.64 3.40
CA ASP A 68 11.19 -11.91 4.34
C ASP A 68 9.84 -11.50 3.75
N LEU A 69 9.81 -10.38 3.03
CA LEU A 69 8.59 -9.83 2.44
C LEU A 69 7.91 -10.79 1.46
N VAL A 70 8.68 -11.64 0.78
CA VAL A 70 8.19 -12.62 -0.20
C VAL A 70 8.29 -14.06 0.29
N TRP A 71 8.79 -14.26 1.52
CA TRP A 71 8.99 -15.58 2.08
C TRP A 71 7.70 -16.12 2.67
N ASP A 72 7.30 -17.31 2.23
CA ASP A 72 6.20 -18.04 2.85
C ASP A 72 6.64 -18.61 4.21
N ARG A 73 6.01 -18.12 5.28
CA ARG A 73 6.37 -18.44 6.65
C ARG A 73 5.89 -19.85 7.01
N GLU A 74 6.80 -20.81 7.09
CA GLU A 74 6.48 -22.19 7.50
C GLU A 74 6.69 -22.45 9.01
N SER A 75 7.07 -21.45 9.80
CA SER A 75 7.37 -21.53 11.23
C SER A 75 8.47 -22.55 11.54
N GLY A 76 9.73 -22.13 11.47
CA GLY A 76 10.86 -23.03 11.70
C GLY A 76 12.18 -22.36 12.09
N ARG A 77 13.24 -23.17 12.12
CA ARG A 77 14.61 -22.71 12.42
C ARG A 77 15.13 -21.73 11.37
N LEU A 78 14.67 -21.84 10.12
CA LEU A 78 15.05 -20.96 9.03
C LEU A 78 14.49 -19.54 9.22
N ASP A 79 13.23 -19.41 9.64
CA ASP A 79 12.62 -18.11 9.93
C ASP A 79 13.35 -17.41 11.08
N LEU A 80 13.69 -18.15 12.14
CA LEU A 80 14.47 -17.60 13.25
C LEU A 80 15.86 -17.12 12.78
N ALA A 81 16.55 -17.90 11.93
CA ALA A 81 17.83 -17.51 11.38
C ALA A 81 17.72 -16.25 10.50
N LEU A 82 16.65 -16.12 9.71
CA LEU A 82 16.37 -14.93 8.91
C LEU A 82 16.16 -13.70 9.81
N TYR A 83 15.31 -13.79 10.84
CA TYR A 83 15.06 -12.67 11.76
C TYR A 83 16.30 -12.28 12.56
N VAL A 84 17.11 -13.25 13.01
CA VAL A 84 18.39 -12.95 13.66
C VAL A 84 19.33 -12.24 12.68
N SER A 85 19.38 -12.67 11.42
CA SER A 85 20.22 -12.03 10.39
C SER A 85 19.76 -10.60 10.07
N ILE A 86 18.45 -10.37 9.99
CA ILE A 86 17.85 -9.03 9.86
C ILE A 86 18.23 -8.18 11.07
N ALA A 87 18.03 -8.68 12.30
CA ALA A 87 18.32 -7.92 13.51
C ALA A 87 19.81 -7.56 13.62
N VAL A 88 20.71 -8.51 13.34
CA VAL A 88 22.16 -8.28 13.36
C VAL A 88 22.56 -7.26 12.30
N SER A 89 22.11 -7.41 11.06
CA SER A 89 22.43 -6.45 9.99
C SER A 89 21.89 -5.05 10.29
N VAL A 90 20.70 -4.94 10.88
CA VAL A 90 20.16 -3.66 11.36
C VAL A 90 21.03 -3.05 12.45
N ILE A 91 21.34 -3.80 13.51
CA ILE A 91 22.15 -3.31 14.63
C ILE A 91 23.52 -2.84 14.16
N VAL A 92 24.19 -3.63 13.31
CA VAL A 92 25.49 -3.28 12.74
C VAL A 92 25.40 -1.98 11.93
N SER A 93 24.35 -1.82 11.12
CA SER A 93 24.12 -0.59 10.35
C SER A 93 23.92 0.62 11.24
N LEU A 94 23.15 0.49 12.33
CA LEU A 94 22.93 1.58 13.29
C LEU A 94 24.24 2.03 13.94
N PHE A 95 25.11 1.09 14.32
CA PHE A 95 26.42 1.42 14.85
C PHE A 95 27.33 2.08 13.80
N ALA A 96 27.33 1.57 12.56
CA ALA A 96 28.15 2.12 11.48
C ALA A 96 27.72 3.54 11.05
N MET A 97 26.46 3.90 11.27
CA MET A 97 25.88 5.19 10.86
C MET A 97 25.70 6.17 12.02
N MET A 98 26.10 5.83 13.26
CA MET A 98 25.75 6.59 14.47
C MET A 98 26.13 8.08 14.41
N ASP A 99 27.23 8.40 13.74
CA ASP A 99 27.77 9.75 13.59
C ASP A 99 27.41 10.39 12.23
N HIS A 100 26.51 9.78 11.45
CA HIS A 100 26.14 10.21 10.10
C HIS A 100 24.66 10.61 10.01
N ASP A 101 24.36 11.66 9.24
CA ASP A 101 22.99 12.13 9.01
C ASP A 101 22.10 11.07 8.32
N LEU A 102 22.71 10.17 7.54
CA LEU A 102 22.04 9.05 6.88
C LEU A 102 21.36 8.09 7.86
N LEU A 103 21.75 8.08 9.15
CA LEU A 103 21.16 7.23 10.19
C LEU A 103 19.64 7.37 10.25
N TRP A 104 19.11 8.59 10.23
CA TRP A 104 17.67 8.84 10.34
C TRP A 104 16.92 8.31 9.12
N THR A 105 17.49 8.52 7.95
CA THR A 105 16.98 7.95 6.70
C THR A 105 16.99 6.42 6.77
N TYR A 106 18.08 5.82 7.26
CA TYR A 106 18.16 4.38 7.42
C TYR A 106 17.11 3.83 8.38
N ILE A 107 16.95 4.43 9.58
CA ILE A 107 15.99 3.98 10.61
C ILE A 107 14.55 3.94 10.08
N SER A 108 14.19 4.82 9.15
CA SER A 108 12.84 4.85 8.58
C SER A 108 12.42 3.55 7.88
N MET A 109 13.37 2.83 7.25
CA MET A 109 13.12 1.58 6.53
C MET A 109 12.70 0.43 7.44
N PRO A 110 13.52 -0.02 8.43
CA PRO A 110 13.12 -1.04 9.38
C PRO A 110 11.92 -0.60 10.22
N ALA A 111 11.79 0.69 10.56
CA ALA A 111 10.64 1.20 11.29
C ALA A 111 9.34 0.98 10.49
N MET A 112 9.30 1.40 9.22
CA MET A 112 8.12 1.22 8.37
C MET A 112 7.84 -0.26 8.10
N TYR A 113 8.88 -1.07 7.89
CA TYR A 113 8.77 -2.53 7.77
C TYR A 113 8.10 -3.15 9.00
N LEU A 114 8.51 -2.77 10.22
CA LEU A 114 7.91 -3.26 11.45
C LEU A 114 6.47 -2.78 11.61
N VAL A 115 6.20 -1.49 11.40
CA VAL A 115 4.85 -0.89 11.51
C VAL A 115 3.87 -1.59 10.56
N MET A 116 4.24 -1.77 9.31
CA MET A 116 3.35 -2.42 8.33
C MET A 116 3.14 -3.90 8.59
N ASN A 117 4.16 -4.62 9.07
CA ASN A 117 3.97 -6.01 9.53
C ASN A 117 3.01 -6.06 10.72
N VAL A 118 3.14 -5.17 11.70
CA VAL A 118 2.20 -5.08 12.84
C VAL A 118 0.79 -4.80 12.34
N PHE A 119 0.61 -3.87 11.40
CA PHE A 119 -0.71 -3.55 10.83
C PHE A 119 -1.31 -4.74 10.08
N TYR A 120 -0.49 -5.50 9.36
CA TYR A 120 -0.94 -6.72 8.68
C TYR A 120 -1.36 -7.79 9.69
N TYR A 121 -0.52 -8.09 10.69
CA TYR A 121 -0.81 -9.13 11.68
C TYR A 121 -1.97 -8.80 12.62
N THR A 122 -2.21 -7.51 12.90
CA THR A 122 -3.35 -7.05 13.70
C THR A 122 -4.65 -6.93 12.89
N GLY A 123 -4.57 -7.10 11.56
CA GLY A 123 -5.72 -7.00 10.66
C GLY A 123 -6.16 -5.57 10.33
N ILE A 124 -5.35 -4.55 10.69
CA ILE A 124 -5.56 -3.17 10.27
C ILE A 124 -5.43 -3.07 8.74
N VAL A 125 -4.42 -3.74 8.18
CA VAL A 125 -4.24 -3.90 6.73
C VAL A 125 -4.55 -5.35 6.37
N LYS A 126 -5.66 -5.56 5.65
CA LYS A 126 -6.12 -6.91 5.29
C LYS A 126 -5.36 -7.51 4.09
N GLY A 127 -4.91 -6.67 3.17
CA GLY A 127 -4.22 -7.11 1.95
C GLY A 127 -2.72 -7.27 2.16
N GLY A 128 -2.20 -8.48 1.92
CA GLY A 128 -0.75 -8.72 1.94
C GLY A 128 -0.02 -7.86 0.91
N ALA A 129 -0.54 -7.78 -0.32
CA ALA A 129 0.02 -6.96 -1.38
C ALA A 129 0.10 -5.47 -1.00
N ASP A 130 -0.91 -4.95 -0.29
CA ASP A 130 -0.95 -3.55 0.15
C ASP A 130 0.18 -3.25 1.15
N ALA A 131 0.36 -4.13 2.14
CA ALA A 131 1.44 -4.01 3.11
C ALA A 131 2.82 -4.10 2.41
N LYS A 132 2.98 -5.07 1.49
CA LYS A 132 4.21 -5.25 0.71
C LYS A 132 4.54 -4.01 -0.12
N ALA A 133 3.55 -3.39 -0.75
CA ALA A 133 3.74 -2.18 -1.55
C ALA A 133 4.27 -1.00 -0.71
N VAL A 134 3.66 -0.73 0.45
CA VAL A 134 4.09 0.38 1.32
C VAL A 134 5.50 0.12 1.88
N ILE A 135 5.81 -1.11 2.28
CA ILE A 135 7.16 -1.49 2.74
C ILE A 135 8.18 -1.29 1.62
N ALA A 136 7.87 -1.77 0.41
CA ALA A 136 8.76 -1.64 -0.74
C ALA A 136 9.02 -0.16 -1.11
N ILE A 137 8.00 0.70 -1.03
CA ILE A 137 8.16 2.15 -1.19
C ILE A 137 9.09 2.72 -0.11
N ALA A 138 8.95 2.29 1.15
CA ALA A 138 9.83 2.73 2.24
C ALA A 138 11.30 2.36 1.98
N PHE A 139 11.55 1.18 1.42
CA PHE A 139 12.91 0.75 1.07
C PHE A 139 13.48 1.57 -0.09
N ALA A 140 12.69 1.80 -1.14
CA ALA A 140 13.17 2.54 -2.31
C ALA A 140 13.34 4.05 -2.03
N PHE A 141 12.45 4.63 -1.22
CA PHE A 141 12.41 6.05 -0.89
C PHE A 141 12.24 6.26 0.61
N PRO A 142 13.30 5.99 1.42
CA PRO A 142 13.28 6.25 2.85
C PRO A 142 13.23 7.74 3.19
N SER A 143 13.66 8.58 2.25
CA SER A 143 13.51 10.03 2.23
C SER A 143 12.85 10.45 0.91
N TYR A 144 12.25 11.63 0.87
CA TYR A 144 11.71 12.17 -0.38
C TYR A 144 12.82 12.25 -1.43
N PRO A 145 12.60 11.70 -2.65
CA PRO A 145 13.62 11.73 -3.69
C PRO A 145 13.83 13.15 -4.21
N ASP A 146 15.06 13.48 -4.58
CA ASP A 146 15.38 14.72 -5.28
C ASP A 146 15.10 14.54 -6.78
N LEU A 147 14.09 15.26 -7.27
CA LEU A 147 13.59 15.18 -8.66
C LEU A 147 13.71 16.53 -9.39
N ASP A 148 14.65 17.38 -8.97
CA ASP A 148 14.89 18.73 -9.50
C ASP A 148 13.65 19.65 -9.40
N ALA A 149 12.81 19.67 -10.44
CA ALA A 149 11.64 20.54 -10.54
C ALA A 149 10.39 20.00 -9.83
N LEU A 150 10.47 18.77 -9.31
CA LEU A 150 9.40 18.09 -8.60
C LEU A 150 9.89 17.66 -7.20
N PRO A 151 8.99 17.49 -6.23
CA PRO A 151 7.56 17.77 -6.28
C PRO A 151 7.19 19.27 -6.31
N LEU A 152 5.98 19.61 -6.77
CA LEU A 152 5.46 21.00 -6.80
C LEU A 152 5.38 21.66 -5.41
N ILE A 153 5.02 20.89 -4.39
CA ILE A 153 5.06 21.29 -2.98
C ILE A 153 6.43 20.89 -2.44
N PRO A 154 7.31 21.86 -2.11
CA PRO A 154 8.65 21.57 -1.64
C PRO A 154 8.63 20.87 -0.29
N VAL A 155 9.65 20.04 -0.03
CA VAL A 155 9.85 19.40 1.26
C VAL A 155 10.35 20.46 2.25
N PRO A 156 9.67 20.67 3.40
CA PRO A 156 10.06 21.69 4.36
C PRO A 156 11.37 21.29 5.06
N SER A 157 12.17 22.28 5.44
CA SER A 157 13.34 22.05 6.30
C SER A 157 12.92 21.65 7.72
N GLY A 158 13.73 20.84 8.39
CA GLY A 158 13.53 20.45 9.79
C GLY A 158 13.20 18.97 9.95
N THR A 159 12.56 18.62 11.07
CA THR A 159 12.32 17.23 11.45
C THR A 159 11.00 16.66 10.92
N VAL A 160 10.08 17.51 10.46
CA VAL A 160 8.75 17.08 9.98
C VAL A 160 8.84 16.01 8.87
N PRO A 161 9.69 16.14 7.83
CA PRO A 161 9.82 15.11 6.79
C PRO A 161 10.36 13.77 7.31
N GLN A 162 11.03 13.76 8.47
CA GLN A 162 11.54 12.53 9.11
C GLN A 162 10.41 11.73 9.77
N PHE A 163 9.31 12.39 10.17
CA PHE A 163 8.11 11.72 10.67
C PHE A 163 7.13 11.41 9.52
N LEU A 164 6.95 12.35 8.61
CA LEU A 164 6.12 12.20 7.41
C LEU A 164 6.94 11.66 6.25
N ILE A 165 7.59 10.51 6.44
CA ILE A 165 8.37 9.85 5.38
C ILE A 165 7.48 9.53 4.17
N PRO A 166 8.05 9.33 2.96
CA PRO A 166 7.26 9.07 1.76
C PRO A 166 6.28 7.91 1.90
N ALA A 167 6.72 6.75 2.40
CA ALA A 167 5.87 5.57 2.53
C ALA A 167 4.66 5.79 3.46
N PHE A 168 4.87 6.44 4.62
CA PHE A 168 3.78 6.79 5.53
C PHE A 168 2.81 7.78 4.88
N SER A 169 3.34 8.79 4.18
CA SER A 169 2.54 9.80 3.50
C SER A 169 1.71 9.21 2.36
N VAL A 170 2.27 8.25 1.62
CA VAL A 170 1.56 7.46 0.61
C VAL A 170 0.45 6.65 1.25
N PHE A 171 0.72 5.91 2.31
CA PHE A 171 -0.29 5.09 3.00
C PHE A 171 -1.44 5.95 3.55
N PHE A 172 -1.12 7.08 4.18
CA PHE A 172 -2.11 8.02 4.70
C PHE A 172 -2.96 8.64 3.58
N LEU A 173 -2.32 9.11 2.50
CA LEU A 173 -3.03 9.68 1.37
C LEU A 173 -3.88 8.64 0.64
N ALA A 174 -3.41 7.40 0.51
CA ALA A 174 -4.18 6.29 -0.05
C ALA A 174 -5.45 6.01 0.77
N ALA A 175 -5.35 6.02 2.10
CA ALA A 175 -6.51 5.91 2.99
C ALA A 175 -7.49 7.08 2.78
N LEU A 176 -6.99 8.31 2.64
CA LEU A 176 -7.81 9.49 2.38
C LEU A 176 -8.51 9.42 1.01
N LEU A 177 -7.83 8.93 -0.03
CA LEU A 177 -8.41 8.72 -1.36
C LEU A 177 -9.55 7.68 -1.30
N THR A 178 -9.40 6.62 -0.51
CA THR A 178 -10.47 5.64 -0.28
C THR A 178 -11.66 6.24 0.46
N ILE A 179 -11.45 7.13 1.44
CA ILE A 179 -12.53 7.87 2.09
C ILE A 179 -13.22 8.81 1.09
N LEU A 180 -12.45 9.49 0.23
CA LEU A 180 -13.01 10.35 -0.81
C LEU A 180 -13.90 9.57 -1.78
N LEU A 181 -13.58 8.31 -2.07
CA LEU A 181 -14.43 7.45 -2.86
C LEU A 181 -15.82 7.23 -2.21
N ALA A 182 -15.88 7.12 -0.88
CA ALA A 182 -17.16 7.05 -0.18
C ALA A 182 -18.00 8.33 -0.34
N VAL A 183 -17.34 9.49 -0.39
CA VAL A 183 -17.99 10.78 -0.71
C VAL A 183 -18.46 10.81 -2.17
N VAL A 184 -17.70 10.24 -3.10
CA VAL A 184 -18.12 10.10 -4.50
C VAL A 184 -19.38 9.24 -4.60
N TYR A 185 -19.43 8.09 -3.91
CA TYR A 185 -20.64 7.26 -3.87
C TYR A 185 -21.83 7.98 -3.22
N LEU A 186 -21.60 8.72 -2.14
CA LEU A 186 -22.63 9.55 -1.52
C LEU A 186 -23.28 10.49 -2.54
N ILE A 187 -22.46 11.24 -3.29
CA ILE A 187 -22.92 12.20 -4.29
C ILE A 187 -23.68 11.48 -5.42
N ILE A 188 -23.11 10.40 -5.97
CA ILE A 188 -23.74 9.63 -7.05
C ILE A 188 -25.12 9.10 -6.63
N ASN A 189 -25.20 8.51 -5.44
CA ASN A 189 -26.44 7.93 -4.93
C ASN A 189 -27.49 9.00 -4.60
N LEU A 190 -27.07 10.15 -4.06
CA LEU A 190 -27.97 11.30 -3.85
C LEU A 190 -28.57 11.82 -5.16
N ILE A 191 -27.77 11.92 -6.23
CA ILE A 191 -28.22 12.32 -7.57
C ILE A 191 -29.19 11.30 -8.16
N ARG A 192 -28.94 10.00 -7.96
CA ARG A 192 -29.82 8.91 -8.43
C ARG A 192 -31.09 8.73 -7.59
N GLY A 193 -31.18 9.41 -6.45
CA GLY A 193 -32.29 9.26 -5.49
C GLY A 193 -32.21 7.99 -4.63
N ASP A 194 -31.11 7.24 -4.72
CA ASP A 194 -30.86 6.02 -3.93
C ASP A 194 -30.36 6.43 -2.53
N ARG A 195 -31.28 6.60 -1.56
CA ARG A 195 -30.97 7.20 -0.23
C ARG A 195 -31.07 6.20 0.91
N GLU A 196 -30.09 5.33 1.05
CA GLU A 196 -30.05 4.34 2.14
C GLU A 196 -28.71 4.40 2.88
N PHE A 197 -28.71 5.01 4.07
CA PHE A 197 -27.53 5.09 4.91
C PHE A 197 -27.36 3.79 5.74
N PRO A 198 -26.15 3.25 5.91
CA PRO A 198 -24.85 3.73 5.39
C PRO A 198 -24.46 3.15 4.00
N PHE A 199 -25.30 2.31 3.38
CA PHE A 199 -24.99 1.62 2.11
C PHE A 199 -24.63 2.57 0.96
N MET A 200 -25.27 3.74 0.90
CA MET A 200 -25.01 4.78 -0.10
C MET A 200 -23.60 5.40 -0.01
N LEU A 201 -22.86 5.16 1.08
CA LEU A 201 -21.45 5.56 1.20
C LEU A 201 -20.50 4.48 0.68
N ALA A 202 -20.92 3.21 0.74
CA ALA A 202 -20.03 2.07 0.49
C ALA A 202 -20.16 1.51 -0.93
N GLY A 203 -21.15 1.96 -1.71
CA GLY A 203 -21.45 1.35 -3.00
C GLY A 203 -22.55 2.06 -3.77
N TYR A 204 -23.21 1.36 -4.69
CA TYR A 204 -24.30 1.90 -5.50
C TYR A 204 -25.36 0.82 -5.77
N ARG A 205 -26.56 1.22 -6.22
CA ARG A 205 -27.59 0.28 -6.65
C ARG A 205 -27.48 -0.08 -8.13
N THR A 206 -27.53 -1.36 -8.43
CA THR A 206 -27.53 -1.92 -9.79
C THR A 206 -28.61 -3.00 -9.94
N ASP A 207 -28.94 -3.34 -11.18
CA ASP A 207 -29.87 -4.44 -11.48
C ASP A 207 -29.24 -5.79 -11.15
N VAL A 208 -30.04 -6.72 -10.62
CA VAL A 208 -29.58 -8.06 -10.22
C VAL A 208 -29.03 -8.85 -11.42
N SER A 209 -29.56 -8.62 -12.62
CA SER A 209 -29.07 -9.22 -13.86
C SER A 209 -27.64 -8.82 -14.22
N ALA A 210 -27.16 -7.66 -13.75
CA ALA A 210 -25.80 -7.18 -14.02
C ALA A 210 -24.75 -7.72 -13.03
N LEU A 211 -25.16 -8.44 -11.98
CA LEU A 211 -24.25 -8.97 -10.95
C LEU A 211 -23.27 -10.00 -11.50
N SER A 212 -23.68 -10.83 -12.47
CA SER A 212 -22.84 -11.89 -13.02
C SER A 212 -21.67 -11.38 -13.88
N GLU A 213 -21.75 -10.14 -14.36
CA GLU A 213 -20.75 -9.56 -15.27
C GLU A 213 -19.89 -8.46 -14.61
N SER A 214 -20.22 -8.07 -13.37
CA SER A 214 -19.58 -6.93 -12.70
C SER A 214 -18.66 -7.37 -11.55
N HIS A 215 -17.50 -6.72 -11.43
CA HIS A 215 -16.53 -6.93 -10.34
C HIS A 215 -17.00 -6.25 -9.04
N VAL A 216 -18.15 -6.69 -8.52
CA VAL A 216 -18.82 -6.12 -7.35
C VAL A 216 -19.25 -7.22 -6.39
N TRP A 217 -19.27 -6.91 -5.10
CA TRP A 217 -19.89 -7.78 -4.10
C TRP A 217 -21.30 -7.28 -3.79
N PRO A 218 -22.33 -8.15 -3.88
CA PRO A 218 -23.66 -7.84 -3.39
C PRO A 218 -23.60 -7.47 -1.90
N MET A 219 -24.32 -6.43 -1.50
CA MET A 219 -24.48 -6.03 -0.10
C MET A 219 -25.75 -6.60 0.52
N GLU A 220 -26.58 -7.26 -0.27
CA GLU A 220 -27.89 -7.79 0.11
C GLU A 220 -27.99 -9.25 -0.37
N ASP A 221 -28.61 -10.08 0.43
CA ASP A 221 -28.90 -11.48 0.13
C ASP A 221 -30.18 -11.91 0.86
N ILE A 222 -30.71 -13.08 0.51
CA ILE A 222 -31.87 -13.71 1.13
C ILE A 222 -31.52 -15.17 1.42
N ILE A 223 -31.37 -15.51 2.70
CA ILE A 223 -31.03 -16.86 3.17
C ILE A 223 -32.24 -17.38 3.96
N ASP A 224 -32.78 -18.53 3.55
CA ASP A 224 -33.96 -19.15 4.16
C ASP A 224 -35.19 -18.23 4.26
N GLY A 225 -35.30 -17.28 3.33
CA GLY A 225 -36.39 -16.28 3.30
C GLY A 225 -36.13 -15.02 4.14
N GLU A 226 -35.05 -14.99 4.92
CA GLU A 226 -34.66 -13.84 5.74
C GLU A 226 -33.67 -12.92 4.99
N PRO A 227 -33.88 -11.60 5.00
CA PRO A 227 -32.98 -10.65 4.35
C PRO A 227 -31.68 -10.49 5.16
N VAL A 228 -30.55 -10.75 4.52
CA VAL A 228 -29.21 -10.56 5.06
C VAL A 228 -28.56 -9.37 4.36
N ARG A 229 -27.88 -8.51 5.11
CA ARG A 229 -27.23 -7.31 4.56
C ARG A 229 -25.86 -7.06 5.17
N SER A 230 -24.91 -6.64 4.35
CA SER A 230 -23.53 -6.32 4.74
C SER A 230 -23.00 -5.15 3.95
N ILE A 231 -22.47 -4.13 4.65
CA ILE A 231 -21.87 -2.93 4.02
C ILE A 231 -20.57 -3.30 3.29
N SER A 232 -19.82 -4.27 3.81
CA SER A 232 -18.56 -4.72 3.19
C SER A 232 -18.77 -5.65 2.00
N GLY A 233 -20.02 -5.95 1.64
CA GLY A 233 -20.36 -6.99 0.68
C GLY A 233 -20.46 -8.38 1.30
N LEU A 234 -21.02 -9.30 0.52
CA LEU A 234 -21.23 -10.71 0.82
C LEU A 234 -20.55 -11.54 -0.27
N GLU A 235 -19.81 -12.58 0.14
CA GLU A 235 -19.03 -13.44 -0.74
C GLU A 235 -19.69 -14.81 -0.87
N ASP A 236 -20.76 -14.90 -1.66
CA ASP A 236 -21.38 -16.19 -2.02
C ASP A 236 -21.80 -16.18 -3.50
N PRO A 237 -21.29 -17.11 -4.33
CA PRO A 237 -21.65 -17.23 -5.74
C PRO A 237 -23.14 -17.43 -6.03
N GLY A 238 -23.90 -17.94 -5.04
CA GLY A 238 -25.33 -18.21 -5.14
C GLY A 238 -26.24 -17.00 -4.88
N ILE A 239 -25.69 -15.87 -4.42
CA ILE A 239 -26.46 -14.65 -4.10
C ILE A 239 -27.29 -14.17 -5.30
N PRO A 240 -26.75 -14.06 -6.53
CA PRO A 240 -27.54 -13.57 -7.66
C PRO A 240 -28.80 -14.42 -7.91
N GLN A 241 -28.70 -15.75 -7.85
CA GLN A 241 -29.84 -16.64 -8.08
C GLN A 241 -30.89 -16.52 -6.99
N ARG A 242 -30.48 -16.37 -5.72
CA ARG A 242 -31.42 -16.18 -4.59
C ARG A 242 -32.15 -14.85 -4.68
N LEU A 243 -31.45 -13.78 -5.06
CA LEU A 243 -32.06 -12.46 -5.27
C LEU A 243 -33.06 -12.46 -6.43
N ILE A 244 -32.74 -13.12 -7.54
CA ILE A 244 -33.66 -13.29 -8.69
C ILE A 244 -34.89 -14.10 -8.26
N ALA A 245 -34.70 -15.23 -7.57
CA ALA A 245 -35.79 -16.09 -7.09
C ALA A 245 -36.74 -15.35 -6.14
N ALA A 246 -36.22 -14.39 -5.36
CA ALA A 246 -36.99 -13.54 -4.48
C ALA A 246 -37.63 -12.32 -5.18
N GLY A 247 -37.50 -12.18 -6.50
CA GLY A 247 -38.10 -11.09 -7.27
C GLY A 247 -37.45 -9.72 -7.03
N ARG A 248 -36.17 -9.67 -6.63
CA ARG A 248 -35.44 -8.41 -6.50
C ARG A 248 -34.98 -7.92 -7.87
N GLU A 249 -35.35 -6.70 -8.22
CA GLU A 249 -34.90 -6.07 -9.47
C GLU A 249 -33.58 -5.31 -9.30
N ARG A 250 -33.47 -4.49 -8.25
CA ARG A 250 -32.27 -3.70 -7.92
C ARG A 250 -31.76 -4.02 -6.53
N VAL A 251 -30.44 -4.08 -6.39
CA VAL A 251 -29.75 -4.36 -5.12
C VAL A 251 -28.54 -3.46 -4.93
N TRP A 252 -28.14 -3.30 -3.68
CA TRP A 252 -26.90 -2.62 -3.33
C TRP A 252 -25.68 -3.50 -3.62
N VAL A 253 -24.64 -2.89 -4.18
CA VAL A 253 -23.36 -3.54 -4.45
C VAL A 253 -22.20 -2.66 -4.03
N THR A 254 -21.12 -3.27 -3.52
CA THR A 254 -19.82 -2.60 -3.31
C THR A 254 -18.86 -3.00 -4.42
N PRO A 255 -18.15 -2.06 -5.06
CA PRO A 255 -17.11 -2.40 -6.02
C PRO A 255 -15.88 -2.95 -5.31
N ILE A 256 -15.29 -3.98 -5.91
CA ILE A 256 -14.11 -4.65 -5.37
C ILE A 256 -12.87 -3.91 -5.89
N ILE A 257 -12.58 -2.74 -5.31
CA ILE A 257 -11.42 -1.92 -5.68
C ILE A 257 -10.22 -2.34 -4.83
N PRO A 258 -9.15 -2.87 -5.44
CA PRO A 258 -7.94 -3.18 -4.70
C PRO A 258 -7.29 -1.90 -4.18
N PHE A 259 -6.88 -1.93 -2.91
CA PHE A 259 -6.32 -0.77 -2.22
C PHE A 259 -4.93 -0.37 -2.77
N LEU A 260 -4.29 -1.27 -3.51
CA LEU A 260 -3.09 -1.00 -4.29
C LEU A 260 -3.26 0.13 -5.32
N ILE A 261 -4.47 0.34 -5.87
CA ILE A 261 -4.76 1.45 -6.78
C ILE A 261 -4.65 2.81 -6.04
N PRO A 262 -5.37 3.05 -4.92
CA PRO A 262 -5.12 4.20 -4.05
C PRO A 262 -3.66 4.40 -3.65
N ILE A 263 -2.92 3.34 -3.31
CA ILE A 263 -1.48 3.43 -2.97
C ILE A 263 -0.68 3.96 -4.16
N THR A 264 -0.89 3.42 -5.34
CA THR A 264 -0.17 3.84 -6.55
C THR A 264 -0.50 5.27 -6.94
N MET A 265 -1.77 5.67 -6.85
CA MET A 265 -2.18 7.06 -7.07
C MET A 265 -1.56 8.00 -6.04
N ALA A 266 -1.56 7.62 -4.76
CA ALA A 266 -0.93 8.40 -3.70
C ALA A 266 0.58 8.54 -3.92
N PHE A 267 1.27 7.48 -4.34
CA PHE A 267 2.69 7.55 -4.69
C PHE A 267 2.95 8.51 -5.86
N ALA A 268 2.13 8.46 -6.92
CA ALA A 268 2.23 9.43 -8.01
C ALA A 268 2.01 10.87 -7.52
N VAL A 269 1.01 11.12 -6.66
CA VAL A 269 0.79 12.44 -6.06
C VAL A 269 2.00 12.90 -5.25
N ILE A 270 2.56 12.03 -4.40
CA ILE A 270 3.75 12.35 -3.61
C ILE A 270 4.96 12.68 -4.49
N LEU A 271 5.16 11.96 -5.61
CA LEU A 271 6.27 12.23 -6.53
C LEU A 271 6.11 13.53 -7.31
N PHE A 272 4.93 13.78 -7.88
CA PHE A 272 4.71 14.92 -8.79
C PHE A 272 4.24 16.18 -8.07
N ILE A 273 3.33 16.04 -7.13
CA ILE A 273 2.72 17.18 -6.43
C ILE A 273 3.41 17.43 -5.09
N GLY A 274 3.89 16.39 -4.41
CA GLY A 274 4.45 16.47 -3.07
C GLY A 274 3.43 16.13 -2.01
N ASN A 275 3.87 16.09 -0.75
CA ASN A 275 2.97 15.80 0.37
C ASN A 275 2.05 16.99 0.64
N PRO A 276 0.72 16.86 0.45
CA PRO A 276 -0.21 17.96 0.69
C PRO A 276 -0.18 18.48 2.13
N LEU A 277 0.19 17.64 3.10
CA LEU A 277 0.31 18.06 4.50
C LEU A 277 1.39 19.13 4.70
N PHE A 278 2.43 19.15 3.85
CA PHE A 278 3.49 20.16 3.92
C PHE A 278 3.02 21.55 3.49
N ALA A 279 1.93 21.66 2.72
CA ALA A 279 1.38 22.96 2.34
C ALA A 279 0.69 23.70 3.49
N PHE A 280 0.43 23.01 4.62
CA PHE A 280 -0.28 23.57 5.78
C PHE A 280 0.62 23.79 7.00
N ILE A 281 1.93 23.53 6.88
CA ILE A 281 2.91 23.58 7.98
C ILE A 281 3.96 24.63 7.68
#